data_AF-Q12JF4-F1
#
_entry.id   AF-Q12JF4-F1
#
_cell.length_a   1.000
_cell.length_b   1.000
_cell.length_c   1.000
_cell.angle_alpha   90.00
_cell.angle_beta   90.00
_cell.angle_gamma   90.00
#
_symmetry.space_group_name_H-M   'P 1'
#
loop_
_entity.id
_entity.type
_entity.pdbx_description
1 polymer ?
#
loop_
_entity_poly.entity_id
_entity_poly.type
_entity_poly.pdbx_seq_one_letter_code
_entity_poly.pdbx_strand_id
1 'polypeptide(L)'
;MGSEQDVNTQIVATVNKVQEATLSGNVIKASGTGKAFQSISQSSAIAVQDATDNLRNINTMATTAMGVALSQMLATGLTEPYAEILKEVNTLVIQSTTNFTSVGSGASKVLEDFSKGL
;
A
#
# COMPACT_ATOMS: atom_id res chain seq x y z
N MET A 1 5.80 60.32 22.73
CA MET A 1 6.68 59.66 21.75
C MET A 1 7.42 58.57 22.52
N GLY A 2 6.93 57.33 22.46
CA GLY A 2 7.52 56.21 23.20
C GLY A 2 8.78 55.75 22.49
N SER A 3 9.91 55.75 23.20
CA SER A 3 11.20 55.30 22.72
C SER A 3 11.13 53.82 22.32
N GLU A 4 11.39 53.51 21.05
CA GLU A 4 11.76 52.16 20.63
C GLU A 4 12.92 51.70 21.51
N GLN A 5 12.70 50.68 22.34
CA GLN A 5 13.78 50.00 23.02
C GLN A 5 14.72 49.44 21.96
N ASP A 6 15.98 49.88 21.94
CA ASP A 6 17.04 49.29 21.12
C ASP A 6 17.19 47.82 21.52
N VAL A 7 16.51 46.95 20.78
CA VAL A 7 16.52 45.52 21.02
C VAL A 7 17.92 44.99 20.77
N ASN A 8 18.42 44.12 21.67
CA ASN A 8 19.77 43.59 21.58
C ASN A 8 20.03 42.95 20.20
N THR A 9 21.05 43.45 19.49
CA THR A 9 21.35 43.12 18.11
C THR A 9 21.70 41.63 17.91
N GLN A 10 22.26 40.97 18.94
CA GLN A 10 22.55 39.53 18.91
C GLN A 10 21.28 38.68 18.99
N ILE A 11 20.25 39.17 19.69
CA ILE A 11 18.93 38.51 19.76
C ILE A 11 18.25 38.61 18.39
N VAL A 12 18.25 39.79 17.77
CA VAL A 12 17.69 40.00 16.42
C VAL A 12 18.40 39.12 15.39
N ALA A 13 19.73 39.05 15.42
CA ALA A 13 20.50 38.20 14.52
C ALA A 13 20.19 36.69 14.71
N THR A 14 20.02 36.24 15.95
CA THR A 14 19.66 34.86 16.25
C THR A 14 18.25 34.52 15.77
N VAL A 15 17.27 35.40 16.01
CA VAL A 15 15.89 35.22 15.55
C VAL A 15 15.83 35.16 14.02
N ASN A 16 16.55 36.04 13.32
CA ASN A 16 16.62 36.01 11.85
C ASN A 16 17.24 34.71 11.33
N LYS A 17 18.31 34.21 11.95
CA LYS A 17 18.92 32.92 11.58
C LYS A 17 18.00 31.73 11.85
N VAL A 18 17.26 31.73 12.96
CA VAL A 18 16.28 30.69 13.27
C VAL A 18 15.10 30.75 12.30
N GLN A 19 14.61 31.96 12.00
CA GLN A 19 13.57 32.18 11.01
C GLN A 19 14.02 31.71 9.63
N GLU A 20 15.24 32.06 9.20
CA GLU A 20 15.81 31.64 7.93
C GLU A 20 16.05 30.14 7.89
N ALA A 21 16.56 29.53 8.95
CA ALA A 21 16.71 28.07 9.03
C ALA A 21 15.34 27.35 8.97
N THR A 22 14.32 27.87 9.67
CA THR A 22 12.97 27.28 9.74
C THR A 22 12.18 27.48 8.45
N LEU A 23 12.32 28.64 7.79
CA LEU A 23 11.70 28.97 6.51
C LEU A 23 12.55 28.54 5.32
N SER A 24 13.79 28.11 5.53
CA SER A 24 14.62 27.57 4.47
C SER A 24 13.91 26.38 3.85
N GLY A 25 14.00 26.27 2.52
CA GLY A 25 13.38 25.17 1.78
C GLY A 25 13.79 23.79 2.29
N ASN A 26 14.86 23.66 3.08
CA ASN A 26 15.33 22.40 3.65
C ASN A 26 14.37 21.79 4.68
N VAL A 27 13.78 22.59 5.58
CA VAL A 27 12.85 22.06 6.61
C VAL A 27 11.51 21.69 5.99
N ILE A 28 11.06 22.51 5.04
CA ILE A 28 9.85 22.26 4.25
C ILE A 28 10.04 21.01 3.37
N LYS A 29 11.20 20.87 2.71
CA LYS A 29 11.55 19.70 1.89
C LYS A 29 11.63 18.43 2.75
N ALA A 30 12.34 18.46 3.88
CA ALA A 30 12.44 17.32 4.78
C ALA A 30 11.07 16.90 5.33
N SER A 31 10.25 17.87 5.75
CA SER A 31 8.89 17.60 6.23
C SER A 31 7.97 17.07 5.12
N GLY A 32 8.07 17.63 3.91
CA GLY A 32 7.32 17.20 2.73
C GLY A 32 7.70 15.78 2.31
N THR A 33 9.00 15.49 2.26
CA THR A 33 9.56 14.16 2.04
C THR A 33 9.05 13.15 3.06
N GLY A 34 9.09 13.49 4.36
CA GLY A 34 8.60 12.60 5.42
C GLY A 34 7.11 12.29 5.29
N LYS A 35 6.29 13.30 4.98
CA LYS A 35 4.84 13.12 4.72
C LYS A 35 4.59 12.27 3.48
N ALA A 36 5.33 12.50 2.40
CA ALA A 36 5.22 11.70 1.19
C ALA A 36 5.61 10.24 1.43
N PHE A 37 6.70 9.98 2.19
CA PHE A 37 7.10 8.64 2.60
C PHE A 37 6.00 7.94 3.39
N GLN A 38 5.38 8.64 4.35
CA GLN A 38 4.27 8.12 5.14
C GLN A 38 3.06 7.77 4.26
N SER A 39 2.66 8.68 3.35
CA SER A 39 1.55 8.45 2.44
C SER A 39 1.79 7.26 1.52
N ILE A 40 2.99 7.13 0.96
CA ILE A 40 3.38 5.99 0.10
C ILE A 40 3.36 4.69 0.89
N SER A 41 3.92 4.69 2.11
CA SER A 41 3.91 3.53 3.00
C SER A 41 2.49 3.09 3.32
N GLN A 42 1.60 4.04 3.61
CA GLN A 42 0.20 3.74 3.90
C GLN A 42 -0.52 3.20 2.66
N SER A 43 -0.37 3.84 1.49
CA SER A 43 -1.02 3.36 0.26
C SER A 43 -0.52 1.98 -0.16
N SER A 44 0.79 1.72 -0.02
CA SER A 44 1.39 0.41 -0.27
C SER A 44 0.81 -0.64 0.68
N ALA A 45 0.69 -0.32 1.97
CA ALA A 45 0.10 -1.23 2.95
C ALA A 45 -1.38 -1.53 2.65
N ILE A 46 -2.16 -0.52 2.25
CA ILE A 46 -3.57 -0.70 1.85
C ILE A 46 -3.67 -1.60 0.62
N ALA A 47 -2.85 -1.36 -0.41
CA ALA A 47 -2.87 -2.18 -1.62
C ALA A 47 -2.58 -3.67 -1.32
N VAL A 48 -1.62 -3.95 -0.43
CA VAL A 48 -1.32 -5.33 0.01
C VAL A 48 -2.47 -5.93 0.81
N GLN A 49 -3.14 -5.14 1.66
CA GLN A 49 -4.32 -5.58 2.40
C GLN A 49 -5.47 -5.92 1.45
N ASP A 50 -5.79 -5.04 0.51
CA ASP A 50 -6.84 -5.25 -0.50
C ASP A 50 -6.57 -6.52 -1.32
N ALA A 51 -5.32 -6.73 -1.73
CA ALA A 51 -4.93 -7.93 -2.46
C ALA A 51 -5.04 -9.20 -1.58
N THR A 52 -4.70 -9.12 -0.30
CA THR A 52 -4.88 -10.22 0.67
C THR A 52 -6.35 -10.57 0.84
N ASP A 53 -7.21 -9.55 0.97
CA ASP A 53 -8.65 -9.73 1.14
C ASP A 53 -9.28 -10.31 -0.12
N ASN A 54 -8.86 -9.85 -1.30
CA ASN A 54 -9.27 -10.43 -2.58
C ASN A 54 -8.90 -11.93 -2.66
N LEU A 55 -7.66 -12.30 -2.30
CA LEU A 55 -7.22 -13.70 -2.28
C LEU A 55 -8.04 -14.55 -1.30
N ARG A 56 -8.33 -14.03 -0.11
CA ARG A 56 -9.18 -14.73 0.87
C ARG A 56 -10.60 -14.96 0.34
N ASN A 57 -11.19 -13.94 -0.29
CA ASN A 57 -12.53 -14.01 -0.86
C ASN A 57 -12.59 -15.03 -2.01
N ILE A 58 -11.62 -14.98 -2.93
CA ILE A 58 -11.52 -15.93 -4.05
C ILE A 58 -11.34 -17.35 -3.54
N ASN A 59 -10.46 -17.59 -2.56
CA ASN A 59 -10.28 -18.93 -1.99
C ASN A 59 -11.57 -19.47 -1.36
N THR A 60 -12.32 -18.62 -0.65
CA THR A 60 -13.60 -19.02 -0.05
C THR A 60 -14.62 -19.41 -1.11
N MET A 61 -14.75 -18.60 -2.17
CA MET A 61 -15.62 -18.89 -3.31
C MET A 61 -15.18 -20.18 -4.03
N ALA A 62 -13.88 -20.33 -4.27
CA ALA A 62 -13.30 -21.48 -4.94
C ALA A 62 -13.56 -22.78 -4.17
N THR A 63 -13.28 -22.81 -2.87
CA THR A 63 -13.56 -23.99 -2.04
C THR A 63 -15.04 -24.35 -2.03
N THR A 64 -15.93 -23.35 -1.99
CA THR A 64 -17.38 -23.57 -2.06
C THR A 64 -17.79 -24.17 -3.40
N ALA A 65 -17.33 -23.59 -4.51
CA ALA A 65 -17.61 -24.09 -5.86
C ALA A 65 -17.07 -25.51 -6.07
N MET A 66 -15.84 -25.79 -5.61
CA MET A 66 -15.26 -27.13 -5.67
C MET A 66 -16.09 -28.14 -4.88
N GLY A 67 -16.51 -27.80 -3.66
CA GLY A 67 -17.35 -28.67 -2.85
C GLY A 67 -18.68 -29.01 -3.51
N VAL A 68 -19.34 -28.02 -4.13
CA VAL A 68 -20.59 -28.24 -4.89
C VAL A 68 -20.35 -29.12 -6.11
N ALA A 69 -19.33 -28.82 -6.92
CA ALA A 69 -19.01 -29.60 -8.12
C ALA A 69 -18.73 -31.07 -7.78
N LEU A 70 -17.89 -31.32 -6.76
CA LEU A 70 -17.59 -32.67 -6.29
C LEU A 70 -18.84 -33.41 -5.76
N SER A 71 -19.70 -32.71 -5.02
CA SER A 71 -20.96 -33.28 -4.52
C SER A 71 -21.86 -33.73 -5.68
N GLN A 72 -21.95 -32.91 -6.73
CA GLN A 72 -22.75 -33.24 -7.92
C GLN A 72 -22.16 -34.39 -8.73
N MET A 73 -20.83 -34.50 -8.81
CA MET A 73 -20.18 -35.65 -9.44
C MET A 73 -20.51 -36.94 -8.71
N LEU A 74 -20.44 -36.94 -7.37
CA LEU A 74 -20.78 -38.10 -6.56
C LEU A 74 -22.27 -38.47 -6.65
N ALA A 75 -23.15 -37.47 -6.68
CA ALA A 75 -24.59 -37.69 -6.73
C ALA A 75 -25.08 -38.20 -8.10
N THR A 76 -24.50 -37.71 -9.19
CA THR A 76 -24.93 -38.06 -10.56
C THR A 76 -24.12 -39.19 -11.18
N GLY A 77 -22.92 -39.47 -10.65
CA GLY A 77 -21.95 -40.37 -11.28
C GLY A 77 -21.32 -39.80 -12.55
N LEU A 78 -21.64 -38.55 -12.92
CA LEU A 78 -21.09 -37.88 -14.09
C LEU A 78 -19.90 -37.02 -13.69
N THR A 79 -18.83 -37.08 -14.48
CA THR A 79 -17.67 -36.21 -14.34
C THR A 79 -17.86 -34.88 -15.07
N GLU A 80 -18.54 -34.88 -16.21
CA GLU A 80 -18.86 -33.67 -16.97
C GLU A 80 -20.26 -33.15 -16.62
N PRO A 81 -20.47 -31.82 -16.53
CA PRO A 81 -19.52 -30.72 -16.82
C PRO A 81 -18.65 -30.30 -15.62
N TYR A 82 -18.71 -31.04 -14.50
CA TYR A 82 -18.15 -30.60 -13.22
C TYR A 82 -16.61 -30.54 -13.21
N ALA A 83 -15.95 -31.43 -13.96
CA ALA A 83 -14.50 -31.44 -14.10
C ALA A 83 -13.96 -30.13 -14.71
N GLU A 84 -14.66 -29.57 -15.70
CA GLU A 84 -14.31 -28.28 -16.31
C GLU A 84 -14.44 -27.13 -15.30
N ILE A 85 -15.51 -27.13 -14.51
CA ILE A 85 -15.70 -26.13 -13.43
C ILE A 85 -14.54 -26.20 -12.42
N LEU A 86 -14.14 -27.41 -12.00
CA LEU A 86 -13.02 -27.58 -11.07
C LEU A 86 -11.70 -27.05 -11.66
N LYS A 87 -11.48 -27.22 -12.95
CA LYS A 87 -10.31 -26.68 -13.64
C LYS A 87 -10.31 -25.15 -13.63
N GLU A 88 -11.42 -24.52 -14.00
CA GLU A 88 -11.54 -23.05 -14.02
C GLU A 88 -11.41 -22.45 -12.62
N VAL A 89 -11.96 -23.11 -11.59
CA VAL A 89 -11.80 -22.69 -10.20
C VAL A 89 -10.33 -22.76 -9.75
N ASN A 90 -9.58 -23.80 -10.13
CA ASN A 90 -8.15 -23.87 -9.85
C ASN A 90 -7.38 -22.74 -10.55
N THR A 91 -7.70 -22.46 -11.81
CA THR A 91 -7.11 -21.33 -12.56
C THR A 91 -7.36 -20.00 -11.84
N LEU A 92 -8.58 -19.77 -11.35
CA LEU A 92 -8.94 -18.56 -10.61
C LEU A 92 -8.09 -18.38 -9.34
N VAL A 93 -7.84 -19.45 -8.58
CA VAL A 93 -7.00 -19.42 -7.37
C VAL A 93 -5.55 -19.09 -7.71
N ILE A 94 -5.00 -19.69 -8.78
CA ILE A 94 -3.63 -19.43 -9.25
C ILE A 94 -3.49 -17.97 -9.68
N GLN A 95 -4.45 -17.45 -10.44
CA GLN A 95 -4.46 -16.06 -10.87
C GLN A 95 -4.55 -15.09 -9.69
N SER A 96 -5.39 -15.38 -8.69
CA SER A 96 -5.50 -14.56 -7.49
C SER A 96 -4.20 -14.55 -6.66
N THR A 97 -3.54 -15.71 -6.53
CA THR A 97 -2.23 -15.82 -5.85
C THR A 97 -1.15 -15.02 -6.59
N THR A 98 -1.19 -15.06 -7.93
CA THR A 98 -0.28 -14.30 -8.79
C THR A 98 -0.51 -12.80 -8.61
N ASN A 99 -1.77 -12.36 -8.64
CA ASN A 99 -2.14 -10.97 -8.41
C ASN A 99 -1.66 -10.47 -7.04
N PHE A 100 -1.89 -11.24 -5.96
CA PHE A 100 -1.39 -10.91 -4.62
C PHE A 100 0.13 -10.73 -4.60
N THR A 101 0.86 -11.65 -5.23
CA THR A 101 2.33 -11.58 -5.31
C THR A 101 2.80 -10.36 -6.11
N SER A 102 2.15 -10.07 -7.23
CA SER A 102 2.46 -8.90 -8.07
C SER A 102 2.21 -7.59 -7.33
N VAL A 103 1.08 -7.47 -6.62
CA VAL A 103 0.78 -6.28 -5.80
C VAL A 103 1.79 -6.13 -4.67
N GLY A 104 2.09 -7.21 -3.94
CA GLY A 104 3.10 -7.18 -2.88
C GLY A 104 4.49 -6.75 -3.37
N SER A 105 4.91 -7.27 -4.53
CA SER A 105 6.20 -6.90 -5.14
C SER A 105 6.19 -5.43 -5.61
N GLY A 106 5.10 -4.98 -6.23
CA GLY A 106 4.94 -3.60 -6.68
C GLY A 106 4.95 -2.61 -5.51
N ALA A 107 4.23 -2.91 -4.43
CA ALA A 107 4.18 -2.10 -3.22
C ALA A 107 5.56 -1.93 -2.57
N SER A 108 6.33 -3.02 -2.47
CA SER A 108 7.71 -2.99 -1.98
C SER A 108 8.62 -2.17 -2.89
N LYS A 109 8.52 -2.35 -4.21
CA LYS A 109 9.32 -1.61 -5.19
C LYS A 109 9.07 -0.10 -5.12
N VAL A 110 7.80 0.33 -5.01
CA VAL A 110 7.46 1.76 -4.88
C VAL A 110 8.08 2.36 -3.62
N LEU A 111 8.08 1.62 -2.50
CA LEU A 111 8.71 2.05 -1.25
C LEU A 111 10.22 2.17 -1.37
N GLU A 112 10.88 1.18 -1.97
CA GLU A 112 12.33 1.21 -2.22
C GLU A 112 12.73 2.35 -3.16
N ASP A 113 12.02 2.52 -4.26
CA ASP A 113 12.31 3.55 -5.26
C ASP A 113 12.14 4.95 -4.67
N PHE A 114 11.09 5.16 -3.88
CA PHE A 114 10.89 6.43 -3.19
C PHE A 114 11.99 6.68 -2.15
N SER A 115 12.37 5.66 -1.36
CA SER A 115 13.45 5.78 -0.38
C SER A 115 14.82 6.08 -0.98
N LYS A 116 15.11 5.59 -2.20
CA LYS A 116 16.36 5.89 -2.92
C LYS A 116 16.40 7.32 -3.46
N GLY A 117 15.24 7.96 -3.63
CA GLY A 117 15.11 9.34 -4.10
C GLY A 117 15.10 10.39 -2.99
N LEU A 118 15.17 9.97 -1.72
CA LEU A 118 15.29 10.85 -0.55
C LEU A 118 16.75 11.21 -0.26
#